data_AF-Q1PB82-F1
#
_entry.id   AF-Q1PB82-F1
#
_cell.length_a   1.000
_cell.length_b   1.000
_cell.length_c   1.000
_cell.angle_alpha   90.00
_cell.angle_beta   90.00
_cell.angle_gamma   90.00
#
_symmetry.space_group_name_H-M   'P 1'
#
loop_
_entity.id
_entity.type
_entity.pdbx_description
1 polymer ?
#
loop_
_entity_poly.entity_id
_entity_poly.type
_entity_poly.pdbx_seq_one_letter_code
_entity_poly.pdbx_strand_id
1 'polypeptide(L)'
;EGEERAISAAEAAIFNSFLDNVSMKGAQGILINITGGGGMTLFEVDAAANRVREEVDENANIIFGATFDQAMEGKVRVFVFATGIDSGTVCDDKSETPSLNQSETSEKEKFKWSYSQTPVPETKPVEQVNEGVKWS
;
A
#
# COMPACT_ATOMS: atom_id res chain seq x y z
N GLU A 1 -2.62 -8.35 19.37
CA GLU A 1 -3.67 -7.57 20.04
C GLU A 1 -2.97 -6.59 20.99
N GLY A 2 -3.52 -5.39 21.21
CA GLY A 2 -2.86 -4.33 21.98
C GLY A 2 -2.62 -3.04 21.18
N GLU A 3 -2.12 -2.00 21.84
CA GLU A 3 -1.93 -0.65 21.28
C GLU A 3 -0.87 -0.63 20.16
N GLU A 4 0.13 -1.51 20.25
CA GLU A 4 1.18 -1.67 19.23
C GLU A 4 0.88 -2.79 18.21
N ARG A 5 -0.36 -3.29 18.16
CA ARG A 5 -0.72 -4.40 17.25
C ARG A 5 -0.45 -4.09 15.78
N ALA A 6 -0.60 -2.82 15.38
CA ALA A 6 -0.38 -2.40 14.00
C ALA A 6 1.11 -2.36 13.65
N ILE A 7 1.95 -1.88 14.57
CA ILE A 7 3.43 -1.87 14.41
C ILE A 7 3.94 -3.31 14.35
N SER A 8 3.53 -4.16 15.29
CA SER A 8 3.93 -5.57 15.32
C SER A 8 3.48 -6.33 14.06
N ALA A 9 2.28 -6.05 13.55
CA ALA A 9 1.81 -6.63 12.30
C ALA A 9 2.60 -6.13 11.07
N ALA A 10 3.02 -4.86 11.07
CA ALA A 10 3.88 -4.31 10.03
C ALA A 10 5.28 -4.96 10.06
N GLU A 11 5.88 -5.12 11.23
CA GLU A 11 7.16 -5.82 11.38
C GLU A 11 7.07 -7.27 10.89
N ALA A 12 6.01 -7.99 11.29
CA ALA A 12 5.79 -9.34 10.81
C ALA A 12 5.61 -9.42 9.28
N ALA A 13 5.04 -8.38 8.66
CA ALA A 13 4.90 -8.32 7.21
C ALA A 13 6.23 -8.04 6.49
N ILE A 14 7.12 -7.25 7.10
CA ILE A 14 8.46 -6.95 6.57
C ILE A 14 9.39 -8.16 6.69
N PHE A 15 9.33 -8.90 7.80
CA PHE A 15 10.25 -10.00 8.10
C PHE A 15 9.73 -11.39 7.69
N ASN A 16 8.72 -11.46 6.82
CA ASN A 16 8.19 -12.75 6.38
C ASN A 16 9.14 -13.45 5.38
N SER A 17 9.39 -14.74 5.60
CA SER A 17 10.43 -15.61 4.98
C SER A 17 10.27 -15.88 3.46
N PHE A 18 9.60 -15.00 2.72
CA PHE A 18 9.68 -14.98 1.26
C PHE A 18 10.68 -13.93 0.74
N LEU A 19 11.16 -13.04 1.60
CA LEU A 19 12.10 -11.96 1.26
C LEU A 19 13.58 -12.32 1.48
N ASP A 20 13.90 -13.57 1.86
CA ASP A 20 15.26 -14.01 2.20
C ASP A 20 16.29 -13.86 1.07
N ASN A 21 15.84 -13.68 -0.18
CA ASN A 21 16.71 -13.41 -1.33
C ASN A 21 16.45 -12.04 -1.99
N VAL A 22 15.56 -11.21 -1.41
CA VAL A 22 15.18 -9.93 -2.01
C VAL A 22 15.09 -8.83 -0.94
N SER A 23 16.06 -7.93 -0.97
CA SER A 23 16.09 -6.76 -0.10
C SER A 23 14.98 -5.77 -0.46
N MET A 24 14.15 -5.40 0.52
CA MET A 24 13.13 -4.34 0.39
C MET A 24 13.74 -2.96 0.07
N LYS A 25 15.05 -2.78 0.32
CA LYS A 25 15.78 -1.54 0.00
C LYS A 25 15.88 -1.26 -1.50
N GLY A 26 15.71 -2.26 -2.36
CA GLY A 26 15.75 -2.07 -3.81
C GLY A 26 14.41 -1.73 -4.44
N ALA A 27 13.30 -1.74 -3.68
CA ALA A 27 11.97 -1.62 -4.25
C ALA A 27 11.67 -0.20 -4.74
N GLN A 28 11.40 -0.04 -6.05
CA GLN A 28 11.00 1.23 -6.64
C GLN A 28 9.54 1.60 -6.32
N GLY A 29 8.69 0.61 -6.11
CA GLY A 29 7.27 0.80 -5.85
C GLY A 29 6.74 -0.16 -4.80
N ILE A 30 6.00 0.35 -3.83
CA ILE A 30 5.50 -0.40 -2.68
C ILE A 30 4.03 -0.14 -2.48
N LEU A 31 3.25 -1.20 -2.30
CA LEU A 31 1.85 -1.15 -1.91
C LEU A 31 1.69 -1.76 -0.51
N ILE A 32 1.12 -1.01 0.40
CA ILE A 32 0.83 -1.43 1.77
C ILE A 32 -0.68 -1.42 1.95
N ASN A 33 -1.24 -2.54 2.34
CA ASN A 33 -2.64 -2.62 2.73
C ASN A 33 -2.76 -3.04 4.20
N ILE A 34 -3.49 -2.23 4.96
CA ILE A 34 -3.74 -2.44 6.38
C ILE A 34 -5.22 -2.74 6.55
N THR A 35 -5.55 -3.93 7.06
CA THR A 35 -6.93 -4.34 7.33
C THR A 35 -7.13 -4.49 8.82
N GLY A 36 -8.13 -3.83 9.39
CA GLY A 36 -8.41 -3.90 10.83
C GLY A 36 -9.90 -3.86 11.14
N GLY A 37 -10.23 -4.24 12.37
CA GLY A 37 -11.59 -4.17 12.93
C GLY A 37 -12.10 -2.75 13.17
N GLY A 38 -13.32 -2.63 13.72
CA GLY A 38 -13.96 -1.35 14.00
C GLY A 38 -13.20 -0.45 14.99
N GLY A 39 -12.30 -1.05 15.79
CA GLY A 39 -11.42 -0.35 16.70
C GLY A 39 -10.07 0.13 16.13
N MET A 40 -9.85 0.08 14.80
CA MET A 40 -8.60 0.56 14.18
C MET A 40 -8.63 2.08 13.99
N THR A 41 -7.59 2.76 14.47
CA THR A 41 -7.47 4.23 14.39
C THR A 41 -6.47 4.67 13.33
N LEU A 42 -6.56 5.94 12.90
CA LEU A 42 -5.59 6.52 11.95
C LEU A 42 -4.17 6.57 12.54
N PHE A 43 -4.04 6.74 13.86
CA PHE A 43 -2.74 6.74 14.54
C PHE A 43 -2.02 5.39 14.39
N GLU A 44 -2.76 4.28 14.53
CA GLU A 44 -2.22 2.94 14.33
C GLU A 44 -1.79 2.70 12.88
N VAL A 45 -2.59 3.18 11.91
CA VAL A 45 -2.28 3.09 10.49
C VAL A 45 -1.02 3.89 10.16
N ASP A 46 -0.88 5.11 10.70
CA ASP A 46 0.29 5.96 10.52
C ASP A 46 1.55 5.34 11.13
N ALA A 47 1.45 4.80 12.35
CA ALA A 47 2.54 4.12 13.02
C ALA A 47 3.05 2.90 12.22
N ALA A 48 2.13 2.07 11.71
CA ALA A 48 2.47 0.94 10.85
C ALA A 48 3.11 1.40 9.52
N ALA A 49 2.58 2.45 8.91
CA ALA A 49 3.10 3.02 7.67
C ALA A 49 4.52 3.57 7.83
N ASN A 50 4.78 4.30 8.91
CA ASN A 50 6.10 4.84 9.22
C ASN A 50 7.11 3.72 9.48
N ARG A 51 6.71 2.65 10.19
CA ARG A 51 7.58 1.49 10.40
C ARG A 51 8.02 0.80 9.10
N VAL A 52 7.13 0.68 8.11
CA VAL A 52 7.48 0.12 6.80
C VAL A 52 8.38 1.08 6.01
N ARG A 53 8.13 2.40 6.11
CA ARG A 53 8.94 3.42 5.43
C ARG A 53 10.42 3.39 5.84
N GLU A 54 10.72 3.03 7.08
CA GLU A 54 12.09 2.93 7.59
C GLU A 54 12.92 1.80 6.94
N GLU A 55 12.27 0.77 6.38
CA GLU A 55 12.94 -0.42 5.83
C GLU A 55 13.12 -0.37 4.30
N VAL A 56 12.56 0.65 3.66
CA VAL A 56 12.47 0.79 2.20
C VAL A 56 13.28 1.99 1.72
N ASP A 57 13.52 2.11 0.42
CA ASP A 57 14.25 3.25 -0.13
C ASP A 57 13.46 4.56 0.05
N GLU A 58 14.16 5.65 0.39
CA GLU A 58 13.56 6.98 0.54
C GLU A 58 12.92 7.51 -0.77
N ASN A 59 13.39 7.02 -1.91
CA ASN A 59 12.88 7.37 -3.24
C ASN A 59 11.81 6.40 -3.75
N ALA A 60 11.46 5.37 -2.98
CA ALA A 60 10.42 4.42 -3.37
C ALA A 60 9.04 5.11 -3.41
N ASN A 61 8.24 4.80 -4.42
CA ASN A 61 6.86 5.24 -4.46
C ASN A 61 5.98 4.34 -3.58
N ILE A 62 5.46 4.87 -2.47
CA ILE A 62 4.66 4.10 -1.51
C ILE A 62 3.19 4.47 -1.61
N ILE A 63 2.33 3.46 -1.77
CA ILE A 63 0.87 3.57 -1.76
C ILE A 63 0.33 2.88 -0.51
N PHE A 64 -0.44 3.61 0.28
CA PHE A 64 -1.07 3.09 1.50
C PHE A 64 -2.58 2.91 1.29
N GLY A 65 -3.09 1.74 1.68
CA GLY A 65 -4.51 1.41 1.75
C GLY A 65 -4.89 0.99 3.16
N ALA A 66 -6.08 1.41 3.59
CA ALA A 66 -6.70 0.97 4.84
C ALA A 66 -8.09 0.42 4.55
N THR A 67 -8.36 -0.78 5.05
CA THR A 67 -9.65 -1.47 4.90
C THR A 67 -10.22 -1.80 6.27
N PHE A 68 -11.52 -1.57 6.45
CA PHE A 68 -12.22 -1.94 7.67
C PHE A 68 -12.99 -3.25 7.46
N ASP A 69 -12.74 -4.23 8.32
CA ASP A 69 -13.40 -5.52 8.32
C ASP A 69 -13.87 -5.89 9.73
N GLN A 70 -15.18 -6.01 9.93
CA GLN A 70 -15.78 -6.37 11.23
C GLN A 70 -15.36 -7.77 11.70
N ALA A 71 -14.99 -8.68 10.81
CA ALA A 71 -14.49 -10.00 11.20
C ALA A 71 -13.09 -9.94 11.86
N MET A 72 -12.39 -8.81 11.71
CA MET A 72 -11.06 -8.56 12.26
C MET A 72 -11.11 -7.74 13.56
N GLU A 73 -12.19 -7.85 14.34
CA GLU A 73 -12.36 -7.16 15.62
C GLU A 73 -11.15 -7.39 16.55
N GLY A 74 -10.54 -6.31 17.03
CA GLY A 74 -9.34 -6.36 17.87
C GLY A 74 -8.02 -6.74 17.17
N LYS A 75 -8.06 -7.10 15.87
CA LYS A 75 -6.92 -7.59 15.10
C LYS A 75 -6.58 -6.64 13.94
N VAL A 76 -5.32 -6.68 13.52
CA VAL A 76 -4.82 -5.96 12.35
C VAL A 76 -4.04 -6.94 11.49
N ARG A 77 -4.20 -6.82 10.18
CA ARG A 77 -3.45 -7.55 9.17
C ARG A 77 -2.79 -6.56 8.24
N VAL A 78 -1.50 -6.75 8.00
CA VAL A 78 -0.71 -5.93 7.09
C VAL A 78 -0.23 -6.79 5.94
N PHE A 79 -0.38 -6.27 4.72
CA PHE A 79 0.20 -6.83 3.52
C PHE A 79 1.11 -5.80 2.89
N VAL A 80 2.29 -6.25 2.47
CA VAL A 80 3.27 -5.42 1.77
C VAL A 80 3.60 -6.09 0.44
N PHE A 81 3.52 -5.33 -0.63
CA PHE A 81 3.92 -5.75 -1.97
C PHE A 81 5.01 -4.83 -2.47
N ALA A 82 6.19 -5.38 -2.75
CA ALA A 82 7.32 -4.65 -3.30
C ALA A 82 7.49 -4.97 -4.79
N THR A 83 7.76 -3.95 -5.59
CA THR A 83 8.00 -4.04 -7.04
C THR A 83 9.25 -3.26 -7.40
N GLY A 84 9.89 -3.63 -8.51
CA GLY A 84 11.14 -3.01 -8.94
C GLY A 84 12.33 -3.34 -8.05
N ILE A 85 12.26 -4.42 -7.28
CA ILE A 85 13.37 -4.98 -6.53
C ILE A 85 14.43 -5.49 -7.51
N ASP A 86 15.60 -4.84 -7.52
CA ASP A 86 16.71 -5.26 -8.37
C ASP A 86 17.33 -6.53 -7.76
N SER A 87 16.95 -7.69 -8.27
CA SER A 87 17.57 -8.96 -7.91
C SER A 87 18.94 -9.03 -8.58
N GLY A 88 19.91 -8.30 -8.04
CA GLY A 88 21.30 -8.42 -8.42
C GLY A 88 21.73 -9.88 -8.31
N THR A 89 22.02 -10.48 -9.46
CA THR A 89 22.85 -11.67 -9.66
C THR A 89 22.37 -13.00 -9.03
N VAL A 90 21.49 -13.72 -9.74
CA VAL A 90 21.73 -15.15 -9.97
C VAL A 90 22.23 -15.27 -11.41
N CYS A 91 23.50 -14.93 -11.63
CA CYS A 91 24.20 -15.21 -12.87
C CYS A 91 25.40 -16.11 -12.59
N ASP A 92 25.11 -17.40 -12.36
CA ASP A 92 25.99 -18.46 -12.84
C ASP A 92 25.69 -18.65 -14.33
N ASP A 93 26.56 -18.13 -15.20
CA ASP A 93 27.24 -18.91 -16.25
C ASP A 93 28.00 -17.99 -17.23
N LYS A 94 29.18 -18.46 -17.65
CA LYS A 94 30.12 -17.77 -18.52
C LYS A 94 29.63 -17.75 -19.97
N SER A 95 29.60 -16.58 -20.62
CA SER A 95 29.92 -16.51 -22.05
C SER A 95 30.32 -15.10 -22.48
N GLU A 96 31.37 -15.05 -23.30
CA GLU A 96 32.01 -13.85 -23.82
C GLU A 96 31.31 -13.33 -25.10
N THR A 97 31.62 -12.06 -25.41
CA THR A 97 31.56 -11.34 -26.72
C THR A 97 30.23 -10.67 -27.11
N PRO A 98 30.24 -9.70 -28.05
CA PRO A 98 30.93 -8.41 -28.02
C PRO A 98 29.96 -7.21 -28.28
N SER A 99 30.49 -6.00 -28.10
CA SER A 99 29.88 -4.67 -28.32
C SER A 99 28.92 -4.53 -29.50
N LEU A 100 27.78 -3.85 -29.28
CA LEU A 100 27.11 -3.06 -30.32
C LEU A 100 26.37 -1.85 -29.72
N ASN A 101 26.62 -0.69 -30.32
CA ASN A 101 25.96 0.60 -30.07
C ASN A 101 24.43 0.51 -30.12
N GLN A 102 23.78 1.29 -29.26
CA GLN A 102 22.52 1.96 -29.61
C GLN A 102 22.33 3.20 -28.73
N SER A 103 22.59 4.35 -29.33
CA SER A 103 21.92 5.60 -29.00
C SER A 103 20.45 5.50 -29.41
N GLU A 104 19.52 5.87 -28.53
CA GLU A 104 18.23 6.55 -28.77
C GLU A 104 17.35 6.46 -27.51
N THR A 105 17.20 7.58 -26.80
CA THR A 105 15.97 8.40 -26.68
C THR A 105 14.80 7.79 -25.90
N SER A 106 14.61 8.34 -24.70
CA SER A 106 13.34 8.78 -24.10
C SER A 106 12.05 8.14 -24.60
N GLU A 107 11.43 7.30 -23.78
CA GLU A 107 9.97 7.36 -23.60
C GLU A 107 9.55 6.87 -22.22
N LYS A 108 9.17 7.84 -21.37
CA LYS A 108 8.47 7.61 -20.11
C LYS A 108 7.03 7.22 -20.43
N GLU A 109 6.76 5.95 -20.68
CA GLU A 109 5.40 5.45 -20.71
C GLU A 109 4.83 5.39 -19.30
N LYS A 110 4.17 6.49 -18.94
CA LYS A 110 3.27 6.63 -17.80
C LYS A 110 2.23 5.51 -17.86
N PHE A 111 2.45 4.47 -17.07
CA PHE A 111 1.45 3.45 -16.76
C PHE A 111 0.27 4.13 -16.05
N LYS A 112 -0.78 4.46 -16.82
CA LYS A 112 -1.93 5.24 -16.36
C LYS A 112 -3.02 4.27 -15.93
N TRP A 113 -3.07 3.94 -14.64
CA TRP A 113 -4.19 3.20 -14.05
C TRP A 113 -5.48 3.99 -14.32
N SER A 114 -6.41 3.41 -15.07
CA SER A 114 -7.74 3.98 -15.24
C SER A 114 -8.56 3.63 -14.00
N TYR A 115 -8.48 4.48 -12.98
CA TYR A 115 -9.57 4.54 -11.99
C TYR A 115 -10.79 5.02 -12.76
N SER A 116 -11.69 4.09 -13.11
CA SER A 116 -13.04 4.47 -13.48
C SER A 116 -13.70 5.03 -12.23
N GLN A 117 -13.64 6.36 -12.07
CA GLN A 117 -14.40 7.05 -11.05
C GLN A 117 -15.88 6.78 -11.36
N THR A 118 -16.51 5.86 -10.64
CA THR A 118 -17.96 5.89 -10.52
C THR A 118 -18.30 7.21 -9.82
N PRO A 119 -19.15 8.06 -10.41
CA PRO A 119 -19.52 9.31 -9.78
C PRO A 119 -20.16 9.00 -8.43
N VAL A 120 -19.65 9.64 -7.37
CA VAL A 120 -20.24 9.57 -6.03
C VAL A 120 -21.68 10.12 -6.17
N PRO A 121 -22.73 9.36 -5.83
CA PRO A 121 -24.08 9.89 -5.89
C PRO A 121 -24.20 11.08 -4.93
N GLU A 122 -24.61 12.24 -5.45
CA GLU A 122 -24.96 13.40 -4.64
C GLU A 122 -26.07 13.01 -3.67
N THR A 123 -25.78 13.06 -2.36
CA THR A 123 -26.79 12.89 -1.33
C THR A 123 -27.61 14.17 -1.27
N LYS A 124 -28.92 14.06 -1.55
CA LYS A 124 -29.84 15.19 -1.38
C LYS A 124 -29.83 15.63 0.10
N PRO A 125 -29.86 16.94 0.40
CA PRO A 125 -29.96 17.42 1.77
C PRO A 125 -31.23 16.86 2.41
N VAL A 126 -31.11 16.36 3.65
CA VAL A 126 -32.27 15.94 4.44
C VAL A 126 -33.13 17.18 4.71
N GLU A 127 -34.32 17.22 4.13
CA GLU A 127 -35.28 18.31 4.32
C GLU A 127 -35.71 18.34 5.79
N GLN A 128 -35.41 19.45 6.47
CA GLN A 128 -35.78 19.66 7.87
C GLN A 128 -37.31 19.65 7.98
N VAL A 129 -37.85 18.65 8.65
CA VAL A 129 -39.28 18.59 8.99
C VAL A 129 -39.54 19.63 10.07
N ASN A 130 -39.88 20.85 9.67
CA ASN A 130 -40.41 21.85 10.59
C ASN A 130 -41.88 21.55 10.86
N GLU A 131 -42.14 21.19 12.10
CA GLU A 131 -43.45 21.00 12.70
C GLU A 131 -44.35 22.23 12.47
N GLY A 132 -45.56 22.00 11.95
CA GLY A 132 -46.59 23.02 11.91
C GLY A 132 -47.83 22.66 11.11
N VAL A 133 -48.96 22.55 11.83
CA VAL A 133 -50.35 22.78 11.36
C VAL A 133 -51.04 21.59 10.67
N LYS A 134 -52.29 21.21 10.93
CA LYS A 134 -53.28 21.26 12.04
C LYS A 134 -54.41 20.36 11.54
N TRP A 135 -54.86 19.40 12.34
CA TRP A 135 -55.84 18.38 11.95
C TRP A 135 -57.25 18.98 11.86
N SER A 136 -58.04 18.59 10.85
CA SER A 136 -59.50 18.77 10.76
C SER A 136 -60.11 17.54 10.10
#